data_AF-A0A2D6Q9F1-F1
#
_entry.id   AF-A0A2D6Q9F1-F1
#
_cell.length_a   1.000
_cell.length_b   1.000
_cell.length_c   1.000
_cell.angle_alpha   90.00
_cell.angle_beta   90.00
_cell.angle_gamma   90.00
#
_symmetry.space_group_name_H-M   'P 1'
#
loop_
_entity.id
_entity.type
_entity.pdbx_description
1 polymer ?
#
loop_
_entity_poly.entity_id
_entity_poly.type
_entity_poly.pdbx_seq_one_letter_code
_entity_poly.pdbx_strand_id
1 'polypeptide(L)'
;MPIDYKYDLPNATDGLDTILVQTTLAVSGFTYLLLVFVYFVVFLGGVGRQQVRNGIADYPMWSVVASISTLMIALIMSAIEELIHLDVLIVVLVVTIFSGVWLFLDRKNTKL
;
A
#
# COMPACT_ATOMS: atom_id res chain seq x y z
N MET A 1 -41.25 -9.10 -10.50
CA MET A 1 -40.56 -8.24 -9.51
C MET A 1 -39.08 -8.52 -9.63
N PRO A 2 -38.21 -7.51 -9.79
CA PRO A 2 -36.78 -7.75 -9.76
C PRO A 2 -36.41 -8.15 -8.33
N ILE A 3 -35.71 -9.26 -8.19
CA ILE A 3 -35.23 -9.76 -6.90
C ILE A 3 -33.99 -8.92 -6.58
N ASP A 4 -34.12 -7.99 -5.65
CA ASP A 4 -33.02 -7.16 -5.15
C ASP A 4 -32.09 -8.07 -4.33
N TYR A 5 -30.94 -8.42 -4.90
CA TYR A 5 -29.93 -9.30 -4.30
C TYR A 5 -29.01 -8.53 -3.36
N LYS A 6 -29.56 -7.59 -2.57
CA LYS A 6 -28.78 -6.90 -1.54
C LYS A 6 -28.39 -7.89 -0.46
N TYR A 7 -27.09 -7.99 -0.26
CA TYR A 7 -26.48 -8.78 0.79
C TYR A 7 -26.70 -8.05 2.12
N ASP A 8 -27.86 -8.27 2.75
CA ASP A 8 -28.29 -7.63 4.01
C ASP A 8 -27.63 -8.25 5.26
N LEU A 9 -26.38 -8.70 5.18
CA LEU A 9 -25.66 -9.02 6.40
C LEU A 9 -25.38 -7.70 7.14
N PRO A 10 -25.62 -7.63 8.47
CA PRO A 10 -25.24 -6.46 9.24
C PRO A 10 -23.75 -6.22 9.06
N ASN A 11 -23.40 -5.09 8.46
CA ASN A 11 -22.02 -4.71 8.25
C ASN A 11 -21.37 -4.47 9.61
N ALA A 12 -20.59 -5.43 10.10
CA ALA A 12 -19.95 -5.34 11.41
C ALA A 12 -18.90 -4.21 11.49
N THR A 13 -18.52 -3.63 10.34
CA THR A 13 -17.64 -2.46 10.26
C THR A 13 -18.40 -1.15 10.04
N ASP A 14 -19.73 -1.15 10.11
CA ASP A 14 -20.54 0.06 9.98
C ASP A 14 -20.16 1.07 11.09
N GLY A 15 -19.63 2.23 10.67
CA GLY A 15 -19.07 3.26 11.55
C GLY A 15 -17.55 3.24 11.73
N LEU A 16 -16.84 2.14 11.47
CA LEU A 16 -15.37 2.14 11.47
C LEU A 16 -14.81 2.95 10.29
N ASP A 17 -15.47 2.85 9.14
CA ASP A 17 -15.12 3.62 7.95
C ASP A 17 -15.27 5.13 8.25
N THR A 18 -16.35 5.51 8.94
CA THR A 18 -16.59 6.90 9.38
C THR A 18 -15.49 7.41 10.31
N ILE A 19 -14.96 6.58 11.21
CA ILE A 19 -13.86 6.95 12.11
C ILE A 19 -12.56 7.19 11.33
N LEU A 20 -12.26 6.36 10.33
CA LEU A 20 -11.11 6.56 9.46
C LEU A 20 -11.21 7.89 8.70
N VAL A 21 -12.37 8.17 8.13
CA VAL A 21 -12.64 9.42 7.40
C VAL A 21 -12.48 10.63 8.32
N GLN A 22 -13.11 10.60 9.50
CA GLN A 22 -13.01 11.69 10.47
C GLN A 22 -11.57 11.92 10.96
N THR A 23 -10.82 10.85 11.17
CA THR A 23 -9.40 10.95 11.58
C THR A 23 -8.55 11.57 10.46
N THR A 24 -8.84 11.22 9.22
CA THR A 24 -8.14 11.74 8.04
C THR A 24 -8.42 13.23 7.84
N LEU A 25 -9.65 13.67 8.07
CA LEU A 25 -10.04 15.08 8.04
C LEU A 25 -9.49 15.88 9.23
N ALA A 26 -9.42 15.27 10.41
CA ALA A 26 -8.91 15.92 11.63
C ALA A 26 -7.38 16.09 11.62
N VAL A 27 -6.65 15.19 10.96
CA VAL A 27 -5.19 15.18 10.93
C VAL A 27 -4.71 15.11 9.48
N SER A 28 -4.37 16.25 8.89
CA SER A 28 -3.96 16.35 7.47
C SER A 28 -2.71 15.53 7.11
N GLY A 29 -1.93 15.09 8.09
CA GLY A 29 -0.76 14.23 7.93
C GLY A 29 -1.04 12.72 7.99
N PHE A 30 -2.23 12.31 8.42
CA PHE A 30 -2.51 10.91 8.76
C PHE A 30 -2.40 9.99 7.55
N THR A 31 -2.92 10.40 6.39
CA THR A 31 -2.84 9.63 5.14
C THR A 31 -1.40 9.33 4.73
N TYR A 32 -0.52 10.31 4.81
CA TYR A 32 0.90 10.14 4.50
C TYR A 32 1.56 9.14 5.44
N LEU A 33 1.30 9.27 6.74
CA LEU A 33 1.84 8.37 7.76
C LEU A 33 1.32 6.94 7.56
N LEU A 34 0.04 6.77 7.22
CA LEU A 34 -0.55 5.46 6.94
C LEU A 34 0.13 4.79 5.75
N LEU A 35 0.31 5.50 4.63
CA LEU A 35 0.95 4.96 3.43
C LEU A 35 2.41 4.59 3.66
N VAL A 36 3.15 5.44 4.39
CA VAL A 36 4.53 5.18 4.78
C VAL A 36 4.61 3.98 5.74
N PHE A 37 3.70 3.90 6.70
CA PHE A 37 3.61 2.78 7.64
C PHE A 37 3.38 1.46 6.91
N VAL A 38 2.41 1.41 5.99
CA VAL A 38 2.12 0.25 5.14
C VAL A 38 3.37 -0.17 4.37
N TYR A 39 4.07 0.78 3.75
CA TYR A 39 5.29 0.49 3.01
C TYR A 39 6.33 -0.19 3.89
N PHE A 40 6.64 0.39 5.07
CA PHE A 40 7.65 -0.15 5.97
C PHE A 40 7.27 -1.49 6.58
N VAL A 41 6.00 -1.69 6.94
CA VAL A 41 5.52 -2.97 7.49
C VAL A 41 5.72 -4.10 6.47
N VAL A 42 5.31 -3.87 5.22
CA VAL A 42 5.48 -4.88 4.15
C VAL A 42 6.96 -5.08 3.82
N PHE A 43 7.73 -4.00 3.70
CA PHE A 43 9.15 -4.05 3.36
C PHE A 43 9.97 -4.76 4.44
N LEU A 44 9.93 -4.27 5.68
CA LEU A 44 10.72 -4.82 6.80
C LEU A 44 10.22 -6.20 7.21
N GLY A 45 8.90 -6.42 7.20
CA GLY A 45 8.32 -7.73 7.50
C GLY A 45 8.74 -8.79 6.48
N GLY A 46 8.71 -8.43 5.20
CA GLY A 46 9.14 -9.30 4.10
C GLY A 46 10.63 -9.63 4.16
N VAL A 47 11.48 -8.59 4.24
CA VAL A 47 12.93 -8.73 4.36
C VAL A 47 13.31 -9.57 5.58
N GLY A 48 12.80 -9.23 6.76
CA GLY A 48 13.12 -9.94 7.99
C GLY A 48 12.69 -11.41 7.93
N ARG A 49 11.50 -11.70 7.39
CA ARG A 49 11.03 -13.08 7.27
C ARG A 49 11.83 -13.87 6.25
N GLN A 50 12.21 -13.27 5.12
CA GLN A 50 13.03 -13.93 4.11
C GLN A 50 14.44 -14.19 4.64
N GLN A 51 15.05 -13.24 5.34
CA GLN A 51 16.37 -13.40 5.96
C GLN A 51 16.39 -14.56 6.95
N VAL A 52 15.38 -14.65 7.82
CA VAL A 52 15.26 -15.75 8.79
C VAL A 52 15.09 -17.10 8.09
N ARG A 53 14.35 -17.16 6.98
CA ARG A 53 14.05 -18.42 6.28
C ARG A 53 15.17 -18.90 5.37
N ASN A 54 15.81 -17.98 4.64
CA ASN A 54 16.74 -18.31 3.54
C ASN A 54 18.19 -17.90 3.85
N GLY A 55 18.45 -17.19 4.95
CA GLY A 55 19.77 -16.64 5.28
C GLY A 55 20.20 -15.43 4.45
N ILE A 56 19.43 -15.08 3.42
CA ILE A 56 19.69 -13.98 2.48
C ILE A 56 18.38 -13.20 2.30
N ALA A 57 18.48 -11.87 2.20
CA ALA A 57 17.36 -10.97 1.96
C ALA A 57 17.45 -10.33 0.57
N ASP A 58 16.33 -10.32 -0.15
CA ASP A 58 16.19 -9.69 -1.46
C ASP A 58 15.50 -8.32 -1.31
N TYR A 59 16.30 -7.32 -0.91
CA TYR A 59 15.81 -5.96 -0.68
C TYR A 59 15.12 -5.34 -1.90
N PRO A 60 15.67 -5.44 -3.13
CA PRO A 60 15.02 -4.86 -4.31
C PRO A 60 13.66 -5.49 -4.60
N MET A 61 13.53 -6.81 -4.46
CA MET A 61 12.24 -7.49 -4.61
C MET A 61 11.22 -7.01 -3.58
N TRP A 62 11.59 -6.96 -2.30
CA TRP A 62 10.67 -6.52 -1.25
C TRP A 62 10.30 -5.03 -1.35
N SER A 63 11.19 -4.19 -1.88
CA SER A 63 10.86 -2.79 -2.18
C SER A 63 9.75 -2.69 -3.23
N VAL A 64 9.81 -3.51 -4.29
CA VAL A 64 8.74 -3.58 -5.30
C VAL A 64 7.44 -4.06 -4.68
N VAL A 65 7.46 -5.15 -3.91
CA VAL A 65 6.25 -5.68 -3.25
C VAL A 65 5.62 -4.63 -2.34
N ALA A 66 6.41 -3.98 -1.48
CA ALA A 66 5.94 -2.93 -0.60
C ALA A 66 5.35 -1.74 -1.37
N SER A 67 6.03 -1.29 -2.43
CA SER A 67 5.56 -0.16 -3.25
C SER A 67 4.23 -0.46 -3.97
N ILE A 68 4.03 -1.69 -4.47
CA ILE A 68 2.78 -2.10 -5.11
C ILE A 68 1.66 -2.23 -4.07
N SER A 69 1.93 -2.79 -2.89
CA SER A 69 0.95 -2.86 -1.81
C SER A 69 0.49 -1.48 -1.36
N THR A 70 1.41 -0.53 -1.19
CA THR A 70 1.07 0.86 -0.88
C THR A 70 0.29 1.53 -2.01
N LEU A 71 0.66 1.28 -3.29
CA LEU A 71 -0.07 1.80 -4.45
C LEU A 71 -1.51 1.28 -4.51
N MET A 72 -1.74 -0.01 -4.24
CA MET A 72 -3.10 -0.56 -4.21
C MET A 72 -3.98 0.13 -3.17
N ILE A 73 -3.44 0.35 -1.95
CA ILE A 73 -4.17 1.04 -0.88
C ILE A 73 -4.43 2.50 -1.26
N ALA A 74 -3.42 3.21 -1.79
CA ALA A 74 -3.56 4.58 -2.24
C ALA A 74 -4.63 4.73 -3.33
N LEU A 75 -4.70 3.79 -4.29
CA LEU A 75 -5.72 3.78 -5.34
C LEU A 75 -7.14 3.59 -4.77
N ILE A 76 -7.32 2.63 -3.86
CA ILE A 76 -8.62 2.40 -3.21
C ILE A 76 -9.06 3.63 -2.43
N MET A 77 -8.17 4.22 -1.64
CA MET A 77 -8.46 5.44 -0.88
C MET A 77 -8.75 6.66 -1.78
N SER A 78 -8.10 6.75 -2.94
CA SER A 78 -8.39 7.81 -3.92
C SER A 78 -9.78 7.66 -4.54
N ALA A 79 -10.26 6.43 -4.70
CA ALA A 79 -11.56 6.15 -5.32
C ALA A 79 -12.74 6.35 -4.35
N ILE A 80 -12.51 6.22 -3.04
CA ILE A 80 -13.62 6.10 -2.08
C ILE A 80 -14.11 7.44 -1.54
N GLU A 81 -13.30 8.48 -1.32
CA GLU A 81 -13.81 9.72 -0.72
C GLU A 81 -12.94 10.96 -1.03
N GLU A 82 -12.21 10.98 -2.15
CA GLU A 82 -11.19 12.02 -2.44
C GLU A 82 -10.17 12.23 -1.28
N LEU A 83 -10.05 11.25 -0.37
CA LEU A 83 -9.17 11.28 0.82
C LEU A 83 -7.68 11.45 0.48
N ILE A 84 -7.33 11.21 -0.78
CA ILE A 84 -5.98 11.35 -1.31
C ILE A 84 -5.99 12.37 -2.43
N HIS A 85 -5.19 13.43 -2.25
CA HIS A 85 -4.86 14.35 -3.34
C HIS A 85 -4.00 13.66 -4.39
N LEU A 86 -4.17 14.09 -5.63
CA LEU A 86 -3.44 13.60 -6.79
C LEU A 86 -1.91 13.66 -6.60
N ASP A 87 -1.42 14.67 -5.89
CA ASP A 87 -0.01 14.86 -5.57
C ASP A 87 0.59 13.65 -4.83
N VAL A 88 -0.15 13.06 -3.88
CA VAL A 88 0.31 11.92 -3.08
C VAL A 88 0.34 10.66 -3.94
N LEU A 89 -0.66 10.49 -4.79
CA LEU A 89 -0.73 9.36 -5.71
C LEU A 89 0.47 9.37 -6.68
N ILE A 90 0.85 10.55 -7.18
CA ILE A 90 2.04 10.73 -8.02
C ILE A 90 3.31 10.31 -7.25
N VAL A 91 3.46 10.73 -5.99
CA VAL A 91 4.62 10.36 -5.17
C VAL A 91 4.71 8.84 -5.02
N VAL A 92 3.60 8.17 -4.68
CA VAL A 92 3.57 6.71 -4.55
C VAL A 92 3.93 6.04 -5.88
N LEU A 93 3.38 6.52 -6.99
CA LEU A 93 3.66 5.99 -8.33
C LEU A 93 5.14 6.13 -8.72
N VAL A 94 5.75 7.28 -8.41
CA VAL A 94 7.19 7.50 -8.62
C VAL A 94 8.00 6.50 -7.81
N VAL A 95 7.70 6.32 -6.52
CA VAL A 95 8.37 5.32 -5.67
C VAL A 95 8.23 3.91 -6.26
N THR A 96 7.05 3.53 -6.72
CA THR A 96 6.83 2.22 -7.38
C THR A 96 7.70 2.03 -8.61
N ILE A 97 7.83 3.06 -9.47
CA ILE A 97 8.68 3.00 -10.66
C ILE A 97 10.16 2.85 -10.25
N PHE A 98 10.63 3.63 -9.28
CA PHE A 98 12.01 3.56 -8.80
C PHE A 98 12.33 2.20 -8.17
N SER A 99 11.41 1.60 -7.40
CA SER A 99 11.55 0.24 -6.89
C SER A 99 11.68 -0.77 -8.02
N GLY A 100 10.87 -0.64 -9.08
CA GLY A 100 10.95 -1.50 -10.27
C GLY A 100 12.29 -1.37 -11.02
N VAL A 101 12.78 -0.13 -11.18
CA VAL A 101 14.09 0.15 -11.78
C VAL A 101 15.20 -0.47 -10.93
N TRP A 102 15.12 -0.34 -9.61
CA TRP A 102 16.11 -0.93 -8.70
C TRP A 102 16.16 -2.45 -8.82
N LEU A 103 15.00 -3.13 -8.82
CA LEU A 103 14.92 -4.56 -9.05
C LEU A 103 15.51 -4.94 -10.40
N PHE A 104 15.21 -4.20 -11.46
CA PHE A 104 15.75 -4.47 -12.79
C PHE A 104 17.28 -4.36 -12.86
N LEU A 105 17.85 -3.33 -12.23
CA LEU A 105 19.30 -3.14 -12.15
C LEU A 105 19.98 -4.25 -11.35
N ASP A 106 19.40 -4.64 -10.22
CA ASP A 106 19.89 -5.75 -9.39
C ASP A 106 19.97 -7.05 -10.21
N ARG A 107 18.88 -7.41 -10.90
CA ARG A 107 18.84 -8.62 -11.75
C ARG A 107 19.78 -8.58 -12.95
N LYS A 108 20.12 -7.39 -13.45
CA LYS A 108 21.13 -7.25 -14.51
C LYS A 108 22.54 -7.49 -13.99
N ASN A 109 22.86 -6.96 -12.82
CA ASN A 109 24.18 -7.11 -12.22
C ASN A 109 24.46 -8.56 -11.77
N THR A 110 23.46 -9.33 -11.38
CA THR A 110 23.64 -10.75 -11.03
C THR A 110 23.95 -11.66 -12.23
N LYS A 111 23.71 -11.20 -13.47
CA LYS A 111 23.90 -12.01 -14.70
C LYS A 111 25.23 -11.73 -15.43
N LEU A 112 26.08 -10.85 -14.90
CA LEU A 112 27.45 -10.59 -15.34
C LEU A 112 28.44 -11.27 -14.40
#